data_AF-A0A7C0WGK5-F1
#
_entry.id   AF-A0A7C0WGK5-F1
#
_cell.length_a   1.000
_cell.length_b   1.000
_cell.length_c   1.000
_cell.angle_alpha   90.00
_cell.angle_beta   90.00
_cell.angle_gamma   90.00
#
_symmetry.space_group_name_H-M   'P 1'
#
loop_
_entity.id
_entity.type
_entity.pdbx_description
1 polymer ?
#
loop_
_entity_poly.entity_id
_entity_poly.type
_entity_poly.pdbx_seq_one_letter_code
_entity_poly.pdbx_strand_id
1 'polypeptide(L)' 'QAVIAGLGIAMISAHTVYAELQDGRLTELDVAGLPVMRQWFTVKLEKKRLLPAARAFWDFLVTSGTKYLPTAGAQ' A
#
# COMPACT_ATOMS: atom_id res chain seq x y z
N GLN A 1 -2.36 -17.02 -0.15
CA GLN A 1 -2.59 -18.43 0.23
C GLN A 1 -1.86 -19.41 -0.70
N ALA A 2 -2.08 -19.42 -2.02
CA ALA A 2 -1.36 -20.33 -2.93
C ALA A 2 0.18 -20.30 -2.79
N VAL A 3 0.78 -19.11 -2.70
CA VAL A 3 2.22 -18.93 -2.44
C VAL A 3 2.63 -19.52 -1.08
N ILE A 4 1.87 -19.25 -0.02
CA ILE A 4 2.11 -19.82 1.33
C ILE A 4 2.01 -21.35 1.31
N ALA A 5 1.11 -21.91 0.50
CA ALA A 5 0.96 -23.35 0.31
C ALA A 5 2.04 -23.97 -0.60
N GLY A 6 3.05 -23.20 -1.03
CA GLY A 6 4.16 -23.70 -1.85
C GLY A 6 3.83 -23.90 -3.33
N LEU A 7 2.73 -23.32 -3.82
CA LEU A 7 2.28 -23.51 -5.21
C LEU A 7 2.96 -22.59 -6.22
N GLY A 8 3.89 -21.74 -5.80
CA GLY A 8 4.68 -20.86 -6.68
C GLY A 8 4.93 -19.48 -6.08
N ILE A 9 5.20 -18.51 -6.96
CA ILE A 9 5.45 -17.10 -6.63
C ILE A 9 4.35 -16.21 -7.20
N ALA A 10 4.22 -14.98 -6.69
CA ALA A 10 3.24 -14.02 -7.19
C ALA A 10 3.82 -12.60 -7.18
N MET A 11 3.38 -11.78 -8.14
CA MET A 11 3.59 -10.34 -8.14
C MET A 11 2.28 -9.66 -7.73
N ILE A 12 2.29 -9.01 -6.56
CA ILE A 12 1.10 -8.38 -5.96
C ILE A 12 1.52 -7.10 -5.21
N SER A 13 0.54 -6.28 -4.83
CA SER A 13 0.81 -5.07 -4.05
C SER A 13 1.37 -5.42 -2.68
N ALA A 14 2.43 -4.74 -2.24
CA ALA A 14 2.99 -4.91 -0.90
C ALA A 14 1.95 -4.68 0.21
N HIS A 15 0.93 -3.84 -0.03
CA HIS A 15 -0.15 -3.60 0.92
C HIS A 15 -0.96 -4.88 1.26
N THR A 16 -1.06 -5.83 0.32
CA THR A 16 -1.93 -7.01 0.49
C THR A 16 -1.26 -8.13 1.28
N VAL A 17 0.05 -8.05 1.49
CA VAL A 17 0.86 -9.08 2.18
C VAL A 17 1.65 -8.52 3.34
N TYR A 18 1.31 -7.31 3.81
CA TYR A 18 2.04 -6.67 4.89
C TYR A 18 2.13 -7.56 6.13
N ALA A 19 1.01 -8.13 6.58
CA ALA A 19 0.98 -9.01 7.76
C ALA A 19 1.82 -10.27 7.55
N GLU A 20 1.68 -10.95 6.40
CA GLU A 20 2.45 -12.15 6.07
C GLU A 20 3.95 -11.90 6.01
N LEU A 21 4.39 -10.73 5.54
CA LEU A 21 5.79 -10.32 5.54
C LEU A 21 6.28 -10.04 6.98
N GLN A 22 5.50 -9.34 7.81
CA GLN A 22 5.86 -9.10 9.22
C GLN A 22 5.91 -10.40 10.02
N ASP A 23 5.03 -11.36 9.74
CA ASP A 23 5.00 -12.67 10.38
C ASP A 23 6.06 -13.64 9.83
N GLY A 24 6.81 -13.27 8.79
CA GLY A 24 7.77 -14.14 8.12
C GLY A 24 7.15 -15.31 7.35
N ARG A 25 5.83 -15.28 7.11
CA ARG A 25 5.10 -16.30 6.33
C ARG A 25 5.32 -16.16 4.82
N LEU A 26 5.73 -14.98 4.38
CA LEU A 26 6.19 -14.69 3.02
C LEU A 26 7.52 -13.95 3.08
N THR A 27 8.28 -14.01 2.00
CA THR A 27 9.48 -13.20 1.79
C THR A 27 9.34 -12.41 0.49
N GLU A 28 9.88 -11.19 0.47
CA GLU A 28 10.07 -10.44 -0.76
C GLU A 28 11.26 -11.03 -1.54
N LEU A 29 11.19 -11.02 -2.87
CA LEU A 29 12.27 -11.47 -3.75
C LEU A 29 12.94 -10.25 -4.36
N ASP A 30 14.27 -10.20 -4.32
CA ASP A 30 15.06 -9.17 -5.00
C ASP A 30 15.12 -9.49 -6.50
N VAL A 31 14.33 -8.75 -7.29
CA VAL A 31 14.18 -8.95 -8.74
C VAL A 31 14.39 -7.63 -9.44
N ALA A 32 15.29 -7.62 -10.43
CA ALA A 32 15.58 -6.44 -11.23
C ALA A 32 14.30 -5.82 -11.83
N GLY A 33 14.12 -4.51 -11.62
CA GLY A 33 12.93 -3.78 -12.07
C GLY A 33 11.75 -3.78 -11.11
N LEU A 34 11.88 -4.42 -9.94
CA LEU A 34 10.94 -4.30 -8.81
C LEU A 34 11.56 -3.43 -7.70
N PRO A 35 10.73 -2.78 -6.87
CA PRO A 35 9.26 -2.72 -6.93
C PRO A 35 8.74 -1.85 -8.08
N VAL A 36 7.57 -2.19 -8.64
CA VAL A 36 6.86 -1.29 -9.56
C VAL A 36 6.20 -0.18 -8.74
N MET A 37 6.77 1.02 -8.80
CA MET A 37 6.24 2.17 -8.07
C MET A 37 4.87 2.60 -8.60
N ARG A 38 3.89 2.67 -7.68
CA ARG A 38 2.52 3.10 -7.97
C ARG A 38 2.18 4.33 -7.13
N GLN A 39 1.47 5.27 -7.75
CA GLN A 39 1.03 6.49 -7.09
C GLN A 39 -0.41 6.35 -6.60
N TRP A 40 -0.64 6.74 -5.35
CA TRP A 40 -1.97 6.84 -4.75
C TRP A 40 -2.42 8.30 -4.72
N PHE A 41 -3.68 8.53 -5.07
CA PHE A 41 -4.25 9.87 -5.13
C PHE A 41 -5.47 9.95 -4.22
N THR A 42 -5.54 11.04 -3.45
CA THR A 42 -6.79 11.43 -2.78
C THR A 42 -7.52 12.41 -3.69
N VAL A 43 -8.74 12.08 -4.10
CA VAL A 43 -9.52 12.85 -5.07
C VAL A 43 -10.87 13.27 -4.51
N LYS A 44 -11.33 14.45 -4.90
CA LYS A 44 -12.70 14.93 -4.62
C LYS A 44 -13.26 15.57 -5.88
N LEU A 45 -14.58 15.58 -6.01
CA LEU A 45 -15.24 16.39 -7.03
C LEU A 45 -14.90 17.86 -6.81
N GLU A 46 -14.53 18.55 -7.89
CA GLU A 46 -14.10 19.95 -7.87
C GLU A 46 -15.11 20.84 -7.13
N LYS A 47 -16.39 20.73 -7.52
CA LYS A 47 -17.51 21.53 -6.98
C LYS A 47 -18.08 21.00 -5.66
N LYS A 48 -17.60 19.87 -5.15
CA LYS A 48 -18.13 19.29 -3.89
C LYS A 48 -17.51 19.99 -2.69
N ARG A 49 -18.35 20.66 -1.91
CA ARG A 49 -18.00 21.13 -0.57
C ARG A 49 -17.94 19.93 0.37
N LEU A 50 -16.80 19.76 1.04
CA LEU A 50 -16.66 18.71 2.05
C LEU A 50 -17.41 19.11 3.32
N LEU A 51 -18.20 18.18 3.85
CA LEU A 51 -18.78 18.28 5.19
C LEU A 51 -17.65 18.17 6.24
N PRO A 52 -17.87 18.62 7.50
CA PRO A 52 -16.81 18.66 8.51
C PRO A 52 -16.03 17.35 8.67
N ALA A 53 -16.74 16.21 8.75
CA ALA A 53 -16.10 14.89 8.86
C ALA A 53 -15.24 14.54 7.63
N ALA A 54 -15.74 14.81 6.42
CA ALA A 54 -15.01 14.55 5.18
C ALA A 54 -13.79 15.48 5.03
N ARG A 55 -13.88 16.72 5.54
CA ARG A 55 -12.75 17.65 5.58
C ARG A 55 -11.68 17.17 6.55
N ALA A 56 -12.06 16.77 7.76
CA ALA A 56 -11.13 16.20 8.72
C ALA A 56 -10.41 14.96 8.16
N PHE A 57 -11.14 14.08 7.47
CA PHE A 57 -10.54 12.93 6.81
C PHE A 57 -9.61 13.30 5.66
N TRP A 58 -9.98 14.27 4.82
CA TRP A 58 -9.10 14.80 3.79
C TRP A 58 -7.80 15.34 4.36
N ASP A 59 -7.88 16.16 5.41
CA ASP A 59 -6.72 16.76 6.06
C ASP A 59 -5.82 15.67 6.69
N PHE A 60 -6.42 14.64 7.29
CA PHE A 60 -5.70 13.47 7.77
C PHE A 60 -4.97 12.73 6.64
N LEU A 61 -5.66 12.44 5.52
CA LEU A 61 -5.07 11.74 4.38
C LEU A 61 -3.89 12.52 3.77
N VAL A 62 -4.03 13.83 3.61
CA VAL A 62 -2.96 14.68 3.05
C VAL A 62 -1.76 14.77 4.00
N THR A 63 -2.00 14.83 5.31
CA THR A 63 -0.93 15.04 6.30
C THR A 63 -0.24 13.74 6.70
N SER A 64 -0.99 12.64 6.79
CA SER A 64 -0.52 11.38 7.38
C SER A 64 -0.65 10.17 6.47
N GLY A 65 -1.35 10.27 5.33
CA GLY A 65 -1.65 9.13 4.47
C GLY A 65 -0.41 8.39 3.97
N THR A 66 0.68 9.12 3.69
CA THR A 66 1.95 8.53 3.25
C THR A 66 2.57 7.57 4.27
N LYS A 67 2.32 7.76 5.57
CA LYS A 67 2.82 6.89 6.65
C LYS A 67 2.20 5.49 6.62
N TYR A 68 1.08 5.33 5.94
CA TYR A 68 0.36 4.06 5.81
C TYR A 68 0.61 3.38 4.47
N LEU A 69 1.43 3.98 3.60
CA LEU A 69 1.90 3.32 2.40
C LEU A 69 3.07 2.38 2.74
N PRO A 70 3.26 1.28 2.00
CA PRO A 70 4.33 0.34 2.24
C PRO A 70 5.61 1.05 1.86
N THR A 71 6.59 0.99 2.74
CA THR A 71 7.93 1.44 2.39
C THR A 71 8.54 0.33 1.54
N ALA A 72 8.44 0.45 0.22
CA ALA A 72 9.09 -0.48 -0.69
C ALA A 72 10.58 -0.09 -0.77
N GLY A 73 11.48 -0.99 -0.38
CA GLY A 73 12.93 -0.81 -0.50
C GLY A 73 13.67 -0.25 0.72
N ALA A 74 13.28 -0.59 1.95
CA ALA A 74 14.12 -0.36 3.12
C ALA A 74 14.88 -1.65 3.51
N GLN A 75 15.97 -1.92 2.78
CA GLN A 75 17.17 -2.55 3.31
C GLN A 75 18.38 -1.75 2.81
#